data_AF-A0A8T2AM46-F1
#
_entry.id   AF-A0A8T2AM46-F1
#
_cell.length_a   1.000
_cell.length_b   1.000
_cell.length_c   1.000
_cell.angle_alpha   90.00
_cell.angle_beta   90.00
_cell.angle_gamma   90.00
#
_symmetry.space_group_name_H-M   'P 1'
#
loop_
_entity.id
_entity.type
_entity.pdbx_description
1 polymer ?
#
loop_
_entity_poly.entity_id
_entity_poly.type
_entity_poly.pdbx_seq_one_letter_code
_entity_poly.pdbx_strand_id
1 'polypeptide(L)'
;MLRLAISLFLLALCSLTSFSSARSFITTKPLPIDSFLPKPKLENAGVCSYTVIIKTSCSSVSYTRDKISISFGDVYGNEVYVKRLDDPSSRTFEKCSSDTYKISGPCMRDVCYLYLLRQGSDGWKPENVKIYGSSIRSVTFYYNLFLPNSVWYGFNVCNGIGITKSSQPISTASSVAAM
;
A
#
# COMPACT_ATOMS: atom_id res chain seq x y z
N MET A 1 35.69 -16.76 32.50
CA MET A 1 35.58 -17.42 31.17
C MET A 1 34.12 -17.64 30.78
N LEU A 2 33.36 -18.49 31.50
CA LEU A 2 31.96 -18.83 31.16
C LEU A 2 30.97 -17.63 31.18
N ARG A 3 31.10 -16.71 32.14
CA ARG A 3 30.23 -15.52 32.23
C ARG A 3 30.45 -14.51 31.09
N LEU A 4 31.69 -14.38 30.59
CA LEU A 4 31.99 -13.51 29.45
C LEU A 4 31.45 -14.10 28.14
N ALA A 5 31.56 -15.42 27.97
CA ALA A 5 31.05 -16.13 26.79
C ALA A 5 29.52 -16.04 26.68
N ILE A 6 28.79 -16.16 27.79
CA ILE A 6 27.33 -16.00 27.81
C ILE A 6 26.93 -14.54 27.48
N SER A 7 27.67 -13.56 27.99
CA SER A 7 27.40 -12.14 27.68
C SER A 7 27.64 -11.81 26.21
N LEU A 8 28.73 -12.29 25.61
CA LEU A 8 28.97 -12.14 24.17
C LEU A 8 27.92 -12.84 23.31
N PHE A 9 27.45 -14.02 23.74
CA PHE A 9 26.39 -14.75 23.03
C PHE A 9 25.05 -14.01 23.07
N LEU A 10 24.67 -13.43 24.21
CA LEU A 10 23.45 -12.63 24.35
C LEU A 10 23.51 -11.32 23.53
N LEU A 11 24.67 -10.68 23.46
CA LEU A 11 24.90 -9.50 22.60
C LEU A 11 24.77 -9.84 21.11
N ALA A 12 25.27 -11.00 20.68
CA ALA A 12 25.17 -11.46 19.29
C ALA A 12 23.72 -11.74 18.84
N LEU A 13 22.88 -12.30 19.74
CA LEU A 13 21.45 -12.54 19.45
C LEU A 13 20.63 -11.25 19.29
N CYS A 14 20.98 -10.16 19.98
CA CYS A 14 20.31 -8.87 19.81
C CYS A 14 20.58 -8.20 18.46
N SER A 15 21.74 -8.45 17.85
CA SER A 15 22.10 -7.89 16.53
C SER A 15 21.34 -8.51 15.35
N LEU A 16 20.74 -9.69 15.52
CA LEU A 16 20.10 -10.44 14.43
C LEU A 16 18.61 -10.11 14.21
N THR A 17 17.99 -9.28 15.05
CA THR A 17 16.52 -9.07 15.02
C THR A 17 16.07 -7.73 14.41
N SER A 18 16.97 -6.94 13.83
CA SER A 18 16.62 -5.63 13.25
C SER A 18 16.35 -5.68 11.73
N PHE A 19 15.42 -6.54 11.28
CA PHE A 19 14.83 -6.35 9.95
C PHE A 19 13.74 -5.26 10.02
N SER A 20 14.16 -3.99 10.05
CA SER A 20 13.25 -2.86 9.88
C SER A 20 12.82 -2.79 8.41
N SER A 21 11.74 -3.49 8.06
CA SER A 21 11.07 -3.24 6.78
C SER A 21 10.43 -1.86 6.85
N ALA A 22 11.09 -0.86 6.25
CA ALA A 22 10.56 0.49 6.13
C ALA A 22 9.19 0.44 5.41
N ARG A 23 8.11 0.66 6.18
CA ARG A 23 6.74 0.66 5.65
C ARG A 23 6.46 2.05 5.12
N SER A 24 6.21 2.16 3.82
CA SER A 24 5.83 3.42 3.20
C SER A 24 4.34 3.67 3.47
N PHE A 25 4.05 4.72 4.22
CA PHE A 25 2.70 5.16 4.53
C PHE A 25 2.37 6.44 3.75
N ILE A 26 1.17 6.50 3.19
CA ILE A 26 0.68 7.71 2.56
C ILE A 26 -0.10 8.53 3.59
N THR A 27 0.41 9.72 3.92
CA THR A 27 -0.15 10.63 4.94
C THR A 27 -1.22 11.57 4.37
N THR A 28 -1.39 11.64 3.05
CA THR A 28 -2.42 12.48 2.41
C THR A 28 -3.79 11.85 2.59
N LYS A 29 -4.87 12.65 2.58
CA LYS A 29 -6.24 12.11 2.58
C LYS A 29 -6.61 11.58 1.19
N PRO A 30 -7.41 10.51 1.09
CA PRO A 30 -7.97 10.09 -0.18
C PRO A 30 -9.02 11.10 -0.66
N LEU A 31 -9.05 11.34 -1.97
CA LEU A 31 -9.90 12.31 -2.64
C LEU A 31 -10.70 11.64 -3.77
N PRO A 32 -11.89 12.17 -4.11
CA PRO A 32 -12.57 11.79 -5.32
C PRO A 32 -11.78 12.29 -6.54
N ILE A 33 -11.82 11.52 -7.63
CA ILE A 33 -11.31 11.96 -8.92
C ILE A 33 -12.39 11.77 -9.99
N ASP A 34 -12.83 12.90 -10.54
CA ASP A 34 -13.76 12.90 -11.64
C ASP A 34 -13.02 12.56 -12.93
N SER A 35 -13.66 11.77 -13.80
CA SER A 35 -13.13 11.40 -15.12
C SER A 35 -11.85 10.54 -15.12
N PHE A 36 -11.51 9.87 -14.03
CA PHE A 36 -10.45 8.85 -14.06
C PHE A 36 -10.87 7.66 -14.92
N LEU A 37 -10.08 7.38 -15.95
CA LEU A 37 -10.24 6.22 -16.82
C LEU A 37 -8.96 5.39 -16.72
N PRO A 38 -9.04 4.17 -16.15
CA PRO A 38 -7.92 3.25 -16.15
C PRO A 38 -7.44 2.96 -17.58
N LYS A 39 -6.13 3.03 -17.79
CA LYS A 39 -5.45 2.76 -19.07
C LYS A 39 -4.27 1.82 -18.83
N PRO A 40 -4.53 0.55 -18.46
CA PRO A 40 -3.45 -0.41 -18.24
C PRO A 40 -2.66 -0.63 -19.54
N LYS A 41 -1.34 -0.48 -19.46
CA LYS A 41 -0.43 -0.75 -20.57
C LYS A 41 0.36 -2.01 -20.28
N LEU A 42 0.26 -3.00 -21.17
CA LEU A 42 1.06 -4.23 -21.08
C LEU A 42 2.04 -4.38 -22.24
N GLU A 43 1.85 -3.64 -23.33
CA GLU A 43 2.72 -3.72 -24.51
C GLU A 43 4.16 -3.38 -24.15
N ASN A 44 5.08 -4.31 -24.42
CA ASN A 44 6.52 -4.22 -24.14
C ASN A 44 6.91 -4.06 -22.65
N ALA A 45 5.98 -4.28 -21.72
CA ALA A 45 6.25 -4.25 -20.28
C ALA A 45 6.55 -5.66 -19.75
N GLY A 46 7.51 -5.77 -18.82
CA GLY A 46 7.70 -7.00 -18.06
C GLY A 46 6.47 -7.32 -17.20
N VAL A 47 6.18 -8.61 -16.98
CA VAL A 47 5.04 -9.04 -16.15
C VAL A 47 5.50 -9.32 -14.72
N CYS A 48 4.87 -8.66 -13.76
CA CYS A 48 5.12 -8.81 -12.34
C CYS A 48 3.85 -9.27 -11.61
N SER A 49 4.03 -9.94 -10.46
CA SER A 49 2.95 -10.34 -9.56
C SER A 49 2.94 -9.45 -8.32
N TYR A 50 1.74 -8.98 -7.97
CA TYR A 50 1.47 -8.13 -6.82
C TYR A 50 0.52 -8.86 -5.86
N THR A 51 0.81 -8.77 -4.57
CA THR A 51 -0.13 -9.15 -3.52
C THR A 51 -0.79 -7.88 -2.99
N VAL A 52 -2.12 -7.84 -3.10
CA VAL A 52 -2.97 -6.76 -2.59
C VAL A 52 -3.77 -7.31 -1.43
N ILE A 53 -3.63 -6.69 -0.25
CA ILE A 53 -4.41 -7.00 0.95
C ILE A 53 -5.34 -5.82 1.21
N ILE A 54 -6.64 -6.07 1.21
CA ILE A 54 -7.66 -5.08 1.50
C ILE A 54 -8.25 -5.42 2.85
N LYS A 55 -8.09 -4.52 3.83
CA LYS A 55 -8.71 -4.67 5.15
C LYS A 55 -10.01 -3.88 5.18
N THR A 56 -11.11 -4.55 5.51
CA THR A 56 -12.42 -3.90 5.71
C THR A 56 -12.54 -3.42 7.16
N SER A 57 -13.02 -2.19 7.35
CA SER A 57 -13.16 -1.61 8.68
C SER A 57 -14.19 -2.35 9.52
N CYS A 58 -13.94 -2.44 10.83
CA CYS A 58 -14.96 -2.89 11.80
C CYS A 58 -16.17 -1.95 11.92
N SER A 59 -16.09 -0.75 11.33
CA SER A 59 -17.22 0.17 11.22
C SER A 59 -17.88 0.16 9.83
N SER A 60 -17.53 -0.81 8.97
CA SER A 60 -18.23 -1.07 7.72
C SER A 60 -19.59 -1.76 7.96
N VAL A 61 -20.38 -1.89 6.90
CA VAL A 61 -21.52 -2.81 6.82
C VAL A 61 -21.06 -4.26 7.02
N SER A 62 -21.96 -5.16 7.42
CA SER A 62 -21.64 -6.57 7.73
C SER A 62 -20.98 -7.29 6.55
N TYR A 63 -21.50 -7.06 5.34
CA TYR A 63 -20.91 -7.45 4.06
C TYR A 63 -21.44 -6.50 2.98
N THR A 64 -20.76 -6.43 1.83
CA THR A 64 -21.22 -5.64 0.68
C THR A 64 -21.31 -6.52 -0.56
N ARG A 65 -22.37 -6.33 -1.35
CA ARG A 65 -22.52 -6.93 -2.70
C ARG A 65 -22.17 -5.93 -3.80
N ASP A 66 -21.73 -4.74 -3.42
CA ASP A 66 -21.35 -3.70 -4.36
C ASP A 66 -20.14 -4.16 -5.18
N LYS A 67 -20.10 -3.75 -6.45
CA LYS A 67 -18.96 -4.05 -7.31
C LYS A 67 -17.78 -3.19 -6.91
N ILE A 68 -16.63 -3.82 -6.69
CA ILE A 68 -15.41 -3.15 -6.25
C ILE A 68 -14.35 -3.29 -7.34
N SER A 69 -13.94 -2.18 -7.92
CA SER A 69 -12.78 -2.12 -8.81
C SER A 69 -11.60 -1.46 -8.12
N ILE A 70 -10.39 -1.82 -8.55
CA ILE A 70 -9.13 -1.21 -8.09
C ILE A 70 -8.28 -0.80 -9.29
N SER A 71 -7.60 0.33 -9.17
CA SER A 71 -6.52 0.74 -10.06
C SER A 71 -5.35 1.27 -9.23
N PHE A 72 -4.13 0.86 -9.57
CA PHE A 72 -2.91 1.37 -8.93
C PHE A 72 -1.75 1.38 -9.92
N GLY A 73 -0.78 2.25 -9.67
CA GLY A 73 0.35 2.40 -10.58
C GLY A 73 1.48 3.27 -10.06
N ASP A 74 2.46 3.48 -10.93
CA ASP A 74 3.67 4.23 -10.63
C ASP A 74 3.80 5.53 -11.44
N VAL A 75 4.87 6.28 -11.17
CA VAL A 75 5.17 7.58 -11.80
C VAL A 75 5.55 7.45 -13.28
N TYR A 76 5.85 6.22 -13.75
CA TYR A 76 6.24 5.94 -15.13
C TYR A 76 5.05 5.56 -16.01
N GLY A 77 3.84 5.53 -15.45
CA GLY A 77 2.62 5.19 -16.17
C GLY A 77 2.39 3.68 -16.29
N ASN A 78 3.09 2.85 -15.50
CA ASN A 78 2.72 1.45 -15.34
C ASN A 78 1.47 1.39 -14.46
N GLU A 79 0.45 0.68 -14.93
CA GLU A 79 -0.86 0.63 -14.27
C GLU A 79 -1.42 -0.79 -14.28
N VAL A 80 -1.96 -1.18 -13.12
CA VAL A 80 -2.82 -2.35 -12.95
C VAL A 80 -4.25 -1.87 -12.76
N TYR A 81 -5.18 -2.50 -13.47
CA TYR A 81 -6.61 -2.29 -13.28
C TYR A 81 -7.31 -3.64 -13.16
N VAL A 82 -8.12 -3.81 -12.12
CA VAL A 82 -9.01 -4.95 -11.95
C VAL A 82 -10.45 -4.45 -11.84
N LYS A 83 -11.26 -4.86 -12.82
CA LYS A 83 -12.64 -4.41 -12.96
C LYS A 83 -13.57 -4.89 -11.84
N ARG A 84 -13.37 -6.11 -11.34
CA ARG A 84 -14.15 -6.69 -10.24
C ARG A 84 -13.25 -7.54 -9.36
N LEU A 85 -13.03 -7.05 -8.15
CA LEU A 85 -12.44 -7.82 -7.05
C LEU A 85 -13.49 -8.60 -6.27
N ASP A 86 -14.73 -8.15 -6.33
CA ASP A 86 -15.89 -8.82 -5.75
C ASP A 86 -16.21 -10.08 -6.56
N ASP A 87 -15.88 -11.25 -5.99
CA ASP A 87 -16.37 -12.53 -6.49
C ASP A 87 -17.68 -12.85 -5.76
N PRO A 88 -18.83 -12.95 -6.47
CA PRO A 88 -20.14 -13.25 -5.86
C PRO A 88 -20.19 -14.56 -5.06
N SER A 89 -19.29 -15.49 -5.33
CA SER A 89 -19.19 -16.76 -4.62
C SER A 89 -18.30 -16.70 -3.37
N SER A 90 -17.53 -15.62 -3.24
CA SER A 90 -16.64 -15.36 -2.11
C SER A 90 -17.31 -14.40 -1.13
N ARG A 91 -17.20 -14.66 0.17
CA ARG A 91 -17.62 -13.70 1.20
C ARG A 91 -16.58 -12.59 1.38
N THR A 92 -16.13 -11.98 0.28
CA THR A 92 -15.18 -10.87 0.32
C THR A 92 -15.81 -9.63 0.94
N PHE A 93 -14.98 -8.79 1.54
CA PHE A 93 -15.36 -7.49 2.08
C PHE A 93 -16.32 -7.54 3.27
N GLU A 94 -16.31 -8.64 4.02
CA GLU A 94 -16.99 -8.75 5.31
C GLU A 94 -16.42 -7.73 6.33
N LYS A 95 -17.26 -7.30 7.27
CA LYS A 95 -16.86 -6.42 8.36
C LYS A 95 -15.70 -7.02 9.16
N CYS A 96 -14.71 -6.21 9.50
CA CYS A 96 -13.51 -6.63 10.23
C CYS A 96 -12.67 -7.72 9.53
N SER A 97 -12.84 -7.97 8.23
CA SER A 97 -12.07 -9.00 7.51
C SER A 97 -10.86 -8.41 6.76
N SER A 98 -10.03 -9.30 6.22
CA SER A 98 -8.99 -8.94 5.24
C SER A 98 -9.02 -9.91 4.07
N ASP A 99 -9.13 -9.36 2.87
CA ASP A 99 -9.15 -10.10 1.62
C ASP A 99 -7.81 -9.95 0.90
N THR A 100 -7.28 -11.05 0.36
CA THR A 100 -5.95 -11.08 -0.29
C THR A 100 -6.07 -11.50 -1.74
N TYR A 101 -5.50 -10.70 -2.63
CA TYR A 101 -5.52 -10.91 -4.07
C TYR A 101 -4.10 -11.00 -4.61
N LYS A 102 -3.85 -11.96 -5.50
CA LYS A 102 -2.65 -12.00 -6.34
C LYS A 102 -3.02 -11.49 -7.71
N ILE A 103 -2.39 -10.40 -8.14
CA ILE A 103 -2.73 -9.68 -9.37
C ILE A 103 -1.47 -9.55 -10.22
N SER A 104 -1.58 -9.88 -11.51
CA SER A 104 -0.50 -9.70 -12.48
C SER A 104 -0.67 -8.40 -13.25
N GLY A 105 0.45 -7.78 -13.64
CA GLY A 105 0.45 -6.59 -14.50
C GLY A 105 1.86 -6.11 -14.84
N PRO A 106 2.00 -4.92 -15.43
CA PRO A 106 3.30 -4.37 -15.78
C PRO A 106 4.17 -4.17 -14.53
N CYS A 107 5.46 -4.47 -14.65
CA CYS A 107 6.43 -4.27 -13.58
C CYS A 107 6.62 -2.79 -13.23
N MET A 108 6.05 -2.38 -12.12
CA MET A 108 6.23 -1.08 -11.46
C MET A 108 7.53 -1.01 -10.66
N ARG A 109 8.04 0.21 -10.43
CA ARG A 109 9.14 0.45 -9.47
C ARG A 109 8.65 0.79 -8.06
N ASP A 110 7.77 1.79 -7.97
CA ASP A 110 7.20 2.27 -6.71
C ASP A 110 5.74 2.64 -6.94
N VAL A 111 4.81 1.96 -6.26
CA VAL A 111 3.39 2.30 -6.36
C VAL A 111 3.14 3.62 -5.66
N CYS A 112 2.64 4.61 -6.40
CA CYS A 112 2.48 5.99 -5.93
C CYS A 112 1.06 6.53 -6.03
N TYR A 113 0.15 5.79 -6.65
CA TYR A 113 -1.27 6.09 -6.62
C TYR A 113 -2.09 4.80 -6.46
N LEU A 114 -3.28 4.95 -5.91
CA LEU A 114 -4.26 3.88 -5.78
C LEU A 114 -5.65 4.50 -5.73
N TYR A 115 -6.55 4.01 -6.58
CA TYR A 115 -7.97 4.35 -6.57
C TYR A 115 -8.83 3.11 -6.40
N LEU A 116 -9.91 3.25 -5.64
CA LEU A 116 -10.99 2.28 -5.53
C LEU A 116 -12.26 2.86 -6.15
N LEU A 117 -13.07 2.00 -6.75
CA LEU A 117 -14.39 2.33 -7.26
C LEU A 117 -15.40 1.35 -6.67
N ARG A 118 -16.40 1.88 -5.95
CA ARG A 118 -17.55 1.12 -5.47
C ARG A 118 -18.75 1.42 -6.35
N GLN A 119 -19.50 0.40 -6.76
CA GLN A 119 -20.76 0.55 -7.48
C GLN A 119 -21.85 -0.34 -6.87
N GLY A 120 -22.86 0.28 -6.28
CA GLY A 120 -24.02 -0.40 -5.70
C GLY A 120 -24.64 0.37 -4.54
N SER A 121 -25.57 -0.28 -3.84
CA SER A 121 -26.40 0.32 -2.80
C SER A 121 -25.99 -0.03 -1.37
N ASP A 122 -25.19 -1.07 -1.17
CA ASP A 122 -24.93 -1.61 0.17
C ASP A 122 -23.98 -0.68 0.96
N GLY A 123 -23.05 -0.02 0.26
CA GLY A 123 -21.99 0.75 0.89
C GLY A 123 -20.82 -0.14 1.30
N TRP A 124 -19.65 0.48 1.51
CA TRP A 124 -18.46 -0.24 1.96
C TRP A 124 -17.42 0.75 2.51
N LYS A 125 -16.78 0.35 3.62
CA LYS A 125 -15.74 1.13 4.29
C LYS A 125 -14.43 0.32 4.37
N PRO A 126 -13.52 0.48 3.40
CA PRO A 126 -12.16 -0.05 3.53
C PRO A 126 -11.42 0.69 4.65
N GLU A 127 -10.68 -0.04 5.47
CA GLU A 127 -9.75 0.53 6.43
C GLU A 127 -8.45 0.92 5.71
N ASN A 128 -7.81 -0.03 5.04
CA ASN A 128 -6.59 0.20 4.27
C ASN A 128 -6.40 -0.81 3.15
N VAL A 129 -5.55 -0.45 2.19
CA VAL A 129 -5.06 -1.33 1.13
C VAL A 129 -3.53 -1.39 1.21
N LYS A 130 -2.98 -2.58 1.39
CA LYS A 130 -1.54 -2.84 1.38
C LYS A 130 -1.15 -3.55 0.09
N ILE A 131 -0.15 -3.03 -0.59
CA ILE A 131 0.38 -3.62 -1.83
C ILE A 131 1.86 -3.95 -1.61
N TYR A 132 2.28 -5.12 -2.08
CA TYR A 132 3.69 -5.50 -2.16
C TYR A 132 3.90 -6.52 -3.29
N GLY A 133 5.13 -6.69 -3.73
CA GLY A 133 5.52 -7.63 -4.77
C GLY A 133 7.03 -7.85 -4.73
N SER A 134 7.56 -8.79 -5.51
CA SER A 134 9.00 -9.03 -5.58
C SER A 134 9.78 -7.83 -6.13
N SER A 135 9.15 -7.01 -6.96
CA SER A 135 9.75 -5.87 -7.66
C SER A 135 9.53 -4.51 -6.98
N ILE A 136 8.72 -4.44 -5.92
CA ILE A 136 8.32 -3.17 -5.29
C ILE A 136 8.44 -3.21 -3.77
N ARG A 137 8.66 -2.05 -3.16
CA ARG A 137 8.52 -1.90 -1.71
C ARG A 137 7.04 -1.98 -1.31
N SER A 138 6.79 -2.43 -0.09
CA SER A 138 5.43 -2.46 0.43
C SER A 138 4.93 -1.04 0.72
N VAL A 139 3.75 -0.72 0.20
CA VAL A 139 3.04 0.54 0.46
C VAL A 139 1.68 0.25 1.09
N THR A 140 1.21 1.14 1.97
CA THR A 140 -0.14 1.06 2.55
C THR A 140 -0.89 2.38 2.38
N PHE A 141 -2.12 2.30 1.86
CA PHE A 141 -3.05 3.41 1.65
C PHE A 141 -4.21 3.32 2.64
N TYR A 142 -4.48 4.37 3.42
CA TYR A 142 -5.47 4.36 4.51
C TYR A 142 -6.74 5.15 4.17
N TYR A 143 -7.84 4.43 3.93
CA TYR A 143 -9.12 5.05 3.59
C TYR A 143 -9.95 5.39 4.83
N ASN A 144 -10.28 4.37 5.62
CA ASN A 144 -11.13 4.41 6.81
C ASN A 144 -12.36 5.33 6.71
N LEU A 145 -13.02 5.36 5.56
CA LEU A 145 -14.26 6.10 5.28
C LEU A 145 -15.15 5.30 4.31
N PHE A 146 -16.45 5.60 4.29
CA PHE A 146 -17.36 4.98 3.32
C PHE A 146 -17.11 5.54 1.92
N LEU A 147 -16.86 4.65 0.95
CA LEU A 147 -16.62 5.09 -0.42
C LEU A 147 -17.92 5.62 -1.06
N PRO A 148 -17.86 6.74 -1.80
CA PRO A 148 -19.00 7.20 -2.59
C PRO A 148 -19.38 6.18 -3.67
N ASN A 149 -20.64 6.23 -4.11
CA ASN A 149 -21.11 5.35 -5.18
C ASN A 149 -20.66 5.88 -6.54
N SER A 150 -20.15 5.01 -7.40
CA SER A 150 -19.81 5.29 -8.80
C SER A 150 -18.80 6.42 -9.02
N VAL A 151 -17.93 6.68 -8.04
CA VAL A 151 -16.84 7.67 -8.15
C VAL A 151 -15.53 6.98 -7.79
N TRP A 152 -14.50 7.18 -8.60
CA TRP A 152 -13.15 6.75 -8.28
C TRP A 152 -12.62 7.59 -7.10
N TYR A 153 -12.12 6.91 -6.07
CA TYR A 153 -11.73 7.55 -4.82
C TYR A 153 -10.41 6.99 -4.34
N GLY A 154 -9.45 7.85 -3.96
CA GLY A 154 -8.14 7.37 -3.55
C GLY A 154 -7.03 8.41 -3.54
N PHE A 155 -5.81 7.99 -3.83
CA PHE A 155 -4.59 8.76 -3.61
C PHE A 155 -3.80 8.86 -4.91
N ASN A 156 -3.18 10.01 -5.14
CA ASN A 156 -2.12 10.18 -6.14
C ASN A 156 -1.02 11.06 -5.56
N VAL A 157 0.11 10.44 -5.22
CA VAL A 157 1.28 11.12 -4.66
C VAL A 157 2.50 10.97 -5.57
N CYS A 158 2.31 10.60 -6.83
CA CYS A 158 3.41 10.36 -7.77
C CYS A 158 4.33 11.58 -7.94
N ASN A 159 3.77 12.80 -7.84
CA ASN A 159 4.54 14.04 -7.88
C ASN A 159 5.15 14.44 -6.51
N GLY A 160 4.67 13.85 -5.42
CA GLY A 160 5.11 14.14 -4.04
C GLY A 160 6.24 13.25 -3.54
N ILE A 161 6.48 12.11 -4.17
CA ILE A 161 7.59 11.18 -3.84
C ILE A 161 8.97 11.81 -4.15
N GLY A 162 9.01 12.91 -4.91
CA GLY A 162 10.20 13.73 -5.13
C GLY A 162 10.61 14.64 -3.96
N ILE A 163 9.75 14.87 -2.95
CA ILE A 163 10.02 15.86 -1.88
C ILE A 163 10.42 15.22 -0.55
N THR A 164 10.14 13.94 -0.31
CA THR A 164 10.49 13.26 0.96
C THR A 164 11.85 12.53 0.96
N LYS A 165 12.66 12.68 -0.09
CA LYS A 165 14.09 12.29 -0.03
C LYS A 165 14.96 13.27 0.77
N SER A 166 14.42 14.39 1.25
CA SER A 166 15.13 15.34 2.11
C SER A 166 14.40 15.55 3.44
N SER A 167 14.54 14.58 4.32
CA SER A 167 14.51 14.85 5.76
C SER A 167 15.41 13.84 6.45
N GLN A 168 16.69 13.83 6.05
CA GLN A 168 17.73 13.41 6.98
C GLN A 168 17.88 14.54 8.01
N PRO A 169 17.82 14.26 9.32
CA PRO A 169 18.34 15.21 10.29
C PRO A 169 19.83 15.36 10.03
N ILE A 170 20.25 16.58 9.71
CA ILE A 170 21.66 16.99 9.77
C ILE A 170 22.07 16.84 11.23
N SER A 171 22.78 15.76 11.55
CA SER A 171 23.55 15.66 12.79
C SER A 171 24.74 16.60 12.64
N THR A 172 24.64 17.81 13.18
CA THR A 172 25.79 18.66 13.44
C THR A 172 26.67 17.99 14.49
N ALA A 173 27.70 17.26 14.05
CA ALA A 173 28.82 16.90 14.90
C ALA A 173 29.67 18.16 15.09
N SER A 174 29.55 18.80 16.26
CA SER A 174 30.47 19.85 16.68
C SER A 174 31.72 19.18 17.24
N SER A 175 32.76 19.05 16.41
CA SER A 175 34.11 18.77 16.88
C SER A 175 34.74 20.10 17.30
N VAL A 176 34.86 20.35 18.60
CA VAL A 176 35.83 21.31 19.12
C VAL A 176 37.05 20.52 19.57
N ALA A 177 38.08 20.57 18.74
CA ALA A 177 39.44 20.27 19.16
C ALA A 177 39.89 21.38 20.12
N ALA A 178 40.42 20.99 21.28
CA ALA A 178 41.25 21.84 22.10
C ALA A 178 42.51 21.05 22.45
N MET A 179 43.62 21.77 22.37
CA MET A 179 45.03 21.39 22.50
C MET A 179 45.36 20.66 23.80
#